data_AF-A0A7C8VD61-F1
#
_entry.id   AF-A0A7C8VD61-F1
#
_cell.length_a   1.000
_cell.length_b   1.000
_cell.length_c   1.000
_cell.angle_alpha   90.00
_cell.angle_beta   90.00
_cell.angle_gamma   90.00
#
_symmetry.space_group_name_H-M   'P 1'
#
loop_
_entity.id
_entity.type
_entity.pdbx_description
1 polymer ?
#
loop_
_entity_poly.entity_id
_entity_poly.type
_entity_poly.pdbx_seq_one_letter_code
_entity_poly.pdbx_strand_id
1 'polypeptide(L)'
;MMSAIAPPYVQNNGMVKPGVPAADRPFEKNLNIHVICKDCKEFPPNLVEEFSSGDIVCGSCGLVLGDRTIDTRSEWRTFSNDDQGNDDPSRVGDSANPLLNGNQLDTGISFSDGGSGRARDLHRAQNKVTHDKSTKSLLAAYKEIGAFCDSTNLQKNVADTAKQLYKSVDDAKAFKGKPQEVIIAGCIFIACRKCNVPRTFREIFAITKVPKKEIGRVFKALEKFFSQQGEATVAEIVSGGGIANENAGYTSTTSTKAHDLMIRFCNNLGLTHNLIYISQELAERAAQKGTLAGRSPISSAAACIYMISHLMRQPKSAKEISAVAGVSDGTIKTAYKLLYNERTALVDPKWIENGKATEQSAITQENKTQGGAPNTGAQEGKYFTEEEIEKLAAQLAQMTLAAERVRQHGDPKIIEEVERRLRNLHLSFEKAKAFSIARREQTKFSSASGSA
;
A
#
# COMPACT_ATOMS: atom_id res chain seq x y z
N MET A 1 -21.95 -11.24 58.80
CA MET A 1 -20.53 -11.40 59.18
C MET A 1 -19.92 -12.39 58.20
N MET A 2 -18.90 -11.93 57.48
CA MET A 2 -18.44 -12.45 56.19
C MET A 2 -17.83 -13.85 56.31
N SER A 3 -18.39 -14.78 55.53
CA SER A 3 -17.77 -16.05 55.18
C SER A 3 -16.68 -15.79 54.14
N ALA A 4 -15.44 -16.15 54.45
CA ALA A 4 -14.32 -16.03 53.52
C ALA A 4 -14.51 -16.99 52.34
N ILE A 5 -14.73 -16.41 51.16
CA ILE A 5 -14.74 -17.10 49.88
C ILE A 5 -13.29 -17.41 49.53
N ALA A 6 -12.92 -18.70 49.59
CA ALA A 6 -11.69 -19.17 48.99
C ALA A 6 -11.83 -19.06 47.45
N PRO A 7 -10.93 -18.39 46.73
CA PRO A 7 -11.00 -18.35 45.28
C PRO A 7 -10.67 -19.73 44.69
N PRO A 8 -11.41 -20.15 43.65
CA PRO A 8 -11.15 -21.39 42.92
C PRO A 8 -9.95 -21.19 41.98
N TYR A 9 -9.47 -22.30 41.41
CA TYR A 9 -8.58 -22.39 40.25
C TYR A 9 -7.08 -22.64 40.51
N VAL A 10 -6.79 -23.92 40.77
CA VAL A 10 -5.52 -24.55 40.38
C VAL A 10 -5.62 -24.84 38.88
N GLN A 11 -5.00 -23.99 38.06
CA GLN A 11 -4.81 -24.27 36.64
C GLN A 11 -3.57 -25.17 36.46
N ASN A 12 -3.80 -26.49 36.53
CA ASN A 12 -2.88 -27.49 36.03
C ASN A 12 -2.81 -27.37 34.49
N ASN A 13 -1.88 -26.57 33.97
CA ASN A 13 -1.47 -26.69 32.57
C ASN A 13 -0.25 -27.62 32.49
N GLY A 14 -0.58 -28.89 32.25
CA GLY A 14 0.31 -30.03 32.24
C GLY A 14 -0.45 -31.23 32.81
N MET A 15 -1.28 -31.88 31.98
CA MET A 15 -2.05 -33.06 32.37
C MET A 15 -1.12 -34.20 32.84
N VAL A 16 -0.84 -34.25 34.14
CA VAL A 16 -0.46 -35.50 34.79
C VAL A 16 -1.75 -36.29 34.97
N LYS A 17 -1.91 -37.41 34.25
CA LYS A 17 -2.98 -38.36 34.53
C LYS A 17 -2.92 -38.72 36.02
N PRO A 18 -3.97 -38.48 36.82
CA PRO A 18 -3.97 -38.85 38.22
C PRO A 18 -3.94 -40.38 38.33
N GLY A 19 -2.83 -40.94 38.83
CA GLY A 19 -2.70 -42.38 39.08
C GLY A 19 -1.33 -43.01 38.86
N VAL A 20 -0.36 -42.33 38.25
CA VAL A 20 0.99 -42.90 38.04
C VAL A 20 1.95 -42.41 39.13
N PRO A 21 2.58 -43.31 39.92
CA PRO A 21 3.58 -42.92 40.90
C PRO A 21 4.75 -42.19 40.24
N ALA A 22 5.30 -41.18 40.92
CA ALA A 22 6.27 -40.24 40.36
C ALA A 22 7.56 -40.89 39.81
N ALA A 23 7.85 -42.14 40.19
CA ALA A 23 9.06 -42.89 39.82
C ALA A 23 9.07 -43.42 38.38
N ASP A 24 7.91 -43.63 37.74
CA ASP A 24 7.81 -44.25 36.40
C ASP A 24 7.65 -43.24 35.26
N ARG A 25 7.78 -41.94 35.53
CA ARG A 25 7.65 -40.90 34.50
C ARG A 25 8.99 -40.65 33.82
N PRO A 26 9.04 -40.60 32.47
CA PRO A 26 10.23 -40.11 31.78
C PRO A 26 10.54 -38.69 32.28
N PHE A 27 11.81 -38.40 32.57
CA PHE A 27 12.22 -37.09 33.06
C PHE A 27 11.87 -36.01 32.02
N GLU A 28 10.88 -35.19 32.32
CA GLU A 28 10.54 -33.99 31.58
C GLU A 28 11.05 -32.78 32.37
N LYS A 29 11.87 -31.94 31.72
CA LYS A 29 12.37 -30.71 32.34
C LYS A 29 11.19 -29.74 32.47
N ASN A 30 10.69 -29.54 33.69
CA ASN A 30 9.71 -28.48 33.97
C ASN A 30 10.37 -27.11 33.74
N LEU A 31 10.07 -26.49 32.60
CA LEU A 31 10.56 -25.15 32.24
C LEU A 31 9.74 -24.03 32.88
N ASN A 32 8.59 -24.34 33.47
CA ASN A 32 7.75 -23.40 34.22
C ASN A 32 8.24 -23.24 35.67
N ILE A 33 9.50 -22.81 35.84
CA ILE A 33 10.02 -22.47 37.16
C ILE A 33 9.48 -21.08 37.50
N HIS A 34 8.45 -21.02 38.32
CA HIS A 34 7.99 -19.77 38.90
C HIS A 34 8.98 -19.32 39.97
N VAL A 35 9.76 -18.29 39.68
CA VAL A 35 10.57 -17.62 40.69
C VAL A 35 9.62 -16.90 41.64
N ILE A 36 9.62 -17.28 42.92
CA ILE A 36 8.75 -16.71 43.95
C ILE A 36 9.63 -16.33 45.13
N CYS A 37 9.38 -15.14 45.68
CA CYS A 37 10.07 -14.69 46.89
C CYS A 37 9.76 -15.61 48.08
N LYS A 38 10.81 -16.06 48.78
CA LYS A 38 10.69 -16.97 49.94
C LYS A 38 9.90 -16.35 51.09
N ASP A 39 10.00 -15.03 51.25
CA ASP A 39 9.42 -14.31 52.38
C ASP A 39 8.00 -13.79 52.09
N CYS A 40 7.78 -13.18 50.91
CA CYS A 40 6.47 -12.62 50.56
C CYS A 40 5.47 -13.68 50.07
N LYS A 41 5.91 -14.67 49.29
CA LYS A 41 5.06 -15.70 48.65
C LYS A 41 3.79 -15.14 47.98
N GLU A 42 3.87 -13.94 47.43
CA GLU A 42 2.75 -13.27 46.74
C GLU A 42 2.50 -13.91 45.36
N PHE A 43 1.23 -13.92 44.93
CA PHE A 43 0.80 -14.40 43.61
C PHE A 43 -0.12 -13.37 42.95
N PRO A 44 0.24 -12.78 41.79
CA PRO A 44 1.50 -12.95 41.05
C PRO A 44 2.73 -12.36 41.80
N PRO A 45 3.92 -12.97 41.70
CA PRO A 45 5.10 -12.49 42.41
C PRO A 45 5.58 -11.16 41.83
N ASN A 46 5.77 -10.15 42.70
CA ASN A 46 6.29 -8.85 42.34
C ASN A 46 7.83 -8.88 42.28
N LEU A 47 8.38 -9.29 41.14
CA LEU A 47 9.82 -9.35 40.89
C LEU A 47 10.24 -8.25 39.92
N VAL A 48 11.31 -7.55 40.27
CA VAL A 48 11.90 -6.46 39.50
C VAL A 48 13.34 -6.84 39.16
N GLU A 49 13.69 -6.76 37.88
CA GLU A 49 15.06 -6.95 37.42
C GLU A 49 15.82 -5.61 37.51
N GLU A 50 16.80 -5.54 38.39
CA GLU A 50 17.70 -4.40 38.54
C GLU A 50 18.92 -4.61 37.63
N PHE A 51 18.84 -4.07 36.41
CA PHE A 51 19.86 -4.28 35.37
C PHE A 51 21.22 -3.67 35.71
N SER A 52 21.25 -2.65 36.58
CA SER A 52 22.49 -1.95 36.94
C SER A 52 23.43 -2.83 37.77
N SER A 53 22.88 -3.67 38.65
CA SER A 53 23.62 -4.65 39.44
C SER A 53 23.55 -6.06 38.84
N GLY A 54 22.58 -6.32 37.97
CA GLY A 54 22.32 -7.64 37.40
C GLY A 54 21.61 -8.56 38.39
N ASP A 55 20.68 -8.01 39.16
CA ASP A 55 19.98 -8.76 40.22
C ASP A 55 18.47 -8.83 39.98
N ILE A 56 17.83 -9.92 40.38
CA ILE A 56 16.37 -10.05 40.46
C ILE A 56 15.95 -9.77 41.90
N VAL A 57 15.22 -8.70 42.12
CA VAL A 57 14.82 -8.23 43.45
C VAL A 57 13.31 -8.36 43.63
N CYS A 58 12.86 -8.79 44.80
CA CYS A 58 11.44 -8.72 45.13
C CYS A 58 11.04 -7.28 45.47
N GLY A 59 10.08 -6.72 44.72
CA GLY A 59 9.61 -5.35 44.93
C GLY A 59 8.90 -5.11 46.27
N SER A 60 8.41 -6.17 46.92
CA SER A 60 7.64 -6.06 48.17
C SER A 60 8.52 -6.11 49.44
N CYS A 61 9.63 -6.87 49.44
CA CYS A 61 10.51 -7.01 50.62
C CYS A 61 11.98 -6.65 50.37
N GLY A 62 12.39 -6.39 49.13
CA GLY A 62 13.78 -6.08 48.77
C GLY A 62 14.73 -7.28 48.75
N LEU A 63 14.23 -8.52 48.91
CA LEU A 63 15.06 -9.72 48.86
C LEU A 63 15.60 -9.95 47.43
N VAL A 64 16.92 -10.12 47.32
CA VAL A 64 17.58 -10.54 46.08
C VAL A 64 17.39 -12.04 45.89
N LEU A 65 16.76 -12.44 44.78
CA LEU A 65 16.41 -13.82 44.45
C LEU A 65 17.38 -14.48 43.47
N GLY A 66 18.05 -13.68 42.63
CA GLY A 66 19.10 -14.13 41.74
C GLY A 66 20.11 -13.01 41.55
N ASP A 67 21.39 -13.33 41.75
CA ASP A 67 22.51 -12.44 41.49
C ASP A 67 23.15 -12.76 40.13
N ARG A 68 23.76 -11.75 39.50
CA ARG A 68 24.52 -11.90 38.24
C ARG A 68 23.69 -12.49 37.10
N THR A 69 22.48 -12.00 36.92
CA THR A 69 21.65 -12.36 35.77
C THR A 69 22.31 -11.95 34.47
N ILE A 70 22.27 -12.87 33.50
CA ILE A 70 22.73 -12.60 32.14
C ILE A 70 21.72 -11.64 31.49
N ASP A 71 22.21 -10.49 31.02
CA ASP A 71 21.38 -9.59 30.23
C ASP A 71 21.08 -10.22 28.87
N THR A 72 19.79 -10.41 28.56
CA THR A 72 19.30 -10.93 27.28
C THR A 72 18.86 -9.83 26.32
N ARG A 73 19.03 -8.56 26.72
CA ARG A 73 18.79 -7.40 25.84
C ARG A 73 19.85 -7.33 24.74
N SER A 74 19.72 -6.31 23.89
CA SER A 74 20.63 -6.10 22.78
C SER A 74 22.09 -6.06 23.25
N GLU A 75 22.95 -6.76 22.51
CA GLU A 75 24.38 -6.79 22.74
C GLU A 75 24.94 -5.36 22.84
N TRP A 76 25.94 -5.18 23.71
CA TRP A 76 26.63 -3.90 23.87
C TRP A 76 27.25 -3.48 22.53
N ARG A 77 26.74 -2.41 21.92
CA ARG A 77 27.29 -1.86 20.68
C ARG A 77 28.62 -1.18 20.98
N THR A 78 29.73 -1.79 20.61
CA THR A 78 31.02 -1.09 20.58
C THR A 78 31.02 -0.09 19.42
N PHE A 79 31.50 1.13 19.65
CA PHE A 79 31.62 2.15 18.59
C PHE A 79 32.57 1.71 17.45
N SER A 80 33.42 0.72 17.71
CA SER A 80 34.29 0.07 16.71
C SER A 80 33.56 -0.84 15.73
N ASN A 81 32.26 -1.08 15.94
CA ASN A 81 31.41 -1.96 15.13
C ASN A 81 30.72 -1.20 13.98
N ASP A 82 30.67 0.15 14.05
CA ASP A 82 29.99 1.01 13.07
C ASP A 82 30.95 1.57 12.00
N ASP A 83 32.26 1.39 12.20
CA ASP A 83 33.29 1.86 11.27
C ASP A 83 33.62 0.78 10.23
N GLN A 84 32.90 0.86 9.10
CA GLN A 84 33.32 0.45 7.75
C GLN A 84 34.30 -0.73 7.64
N GLY A 85 33.90 -1.90 8.15
CA GLY A 85 34.55 -3.18 7.81
C GLY A 85 35.28 -3.89 8.96
N ASN A 86 35.02 -3.50 10.21
CA ASN A 86 35.55 -4.21 11.36
C ASN A 86 34.54 -5.24 11.90
N ASP A 87 34.94 -6.51 11.97
CA ASP A 87 34.14 -7.59 12.55
C ASP A 87 34.04 -7.43 14.07
N ASP A 88 32.82 -7.55 14.62
CA ASP A 88 32.55 -7.50 16.06
C ASP A 88 33.24 -8.68 16.78
N PRO A 89 34.30 -8.46 17.58
CA PRO A 89 35.00 -9.56 18.24
C PRO A 89 34.16 -10.21 19.34
N SER A 90 33.09 -9.56 19.79
CA SER A 90 32.18 -10.06 20.83
C SER A 90 31.03 -10.87 20.25
N ARG A 91 30.75 -10.78 18.94
CA ARG A 91 29.70 -11.57 18.28
C ARG A 91 30.17 -13.00 18.07
N VAL A 92 29.71 -13.90 18.94
CA VAL A 92 30.05 -15.33 18.90
C VAL A 92 29.07 -16.19 18.07
N GLY A 93 28.03 -15.57 17.50
CA GLY A 93 27.05 -16.26 16.65
C GLY A 93 26.18 -15.29 15.85
N ASP A 94 25.58 -15.81 14.77
CA ASP A 94 24.60 -15.08 13.97
C ASP A 94 23.17 -15.48 14.38
N SER A 95 22.20 -14.60 14.11
CA SER A 95 20.79 -14.86 14.34
C SER A 95 20.25 -15.89 13.35
N ALA A 96 19.61 -16.94 13.85
CA ALA A 96 18.98 -17.93 12.98
C ALA A 96 17.75 -17.32 12.30
N ASN A 97 17.59 -17.56 10.99
CA ASN A 97 16.40 -17.12 10.27
C ASN A 97 15.23 -18.09 10.54
N PRO A 98 14.16 -17.70 11.26
CA PRO A 98 13.05 -18.59 11.58
C PRO A 98 12.26 -19.05 10.35
N LEU A 99 12.47 -18.41 9.19
CA LEU A 99 11.81 -18.77 7.94
C LEU A 99 12.44 -19.96 7.22
N LEU A 100 13.62 -20.44 7.62
CA LEU A 100 14.20 -21.66 7.04
C LEU A 100 13.84 -22.89 7.86
N ASN A 101 14.00 -24.06 7.24
CA ASN A 101 13.76 -25.34 7.88
C ASN A 101 15.03 -25.83 8.58
N GLY A 102 14.87 -26.40 9.78
CA GLY A 102 15.97 -26.95 10.57
C GLY A 102 16.88 -25.90 11.23
N ASN A 103 17.94 -26.39 11.87
CA ASN A 103 18.96 -25.55 12.49
C ASN A 103 19.99 -25.16 11.43
N GLN A 104 20.15 -23.85 11.17
CA GLN A 104 21.12 -23.30 10.22
C GLN A 104 22.54 -23.36 10.79
N LEU A 105 23.12 -24.56 10.88
CA LEU A 105 24.44 -24.81 11.47
C LEU A 105 25.57 -24.81 10.43
N ASP A 106 25.33 -24.24 9.25
CA ASP A 106 26.29 -24.21 8.15
C ASP A 106 27.03 -22.86 8.11
N THR A 107 28.35 -22.90 7.91
CA THR A 107 29.18 -21.71 7.65
C THR A 107 29.62 -21.65 6.19
N GLY A 108 29.67 -20.46 5.61
CA GLY A 108 30.26 -20.23 4.28
C GLY A 108 31.77 -20.03 4.37
N ILE A 109 32.55 -20.75 3.55
CA ILE A 109 33.97 -20.42 3.37
C ILE A 109 34.02 -19.13 2.52
N SER A 110 34.88 -18.17 2.84
CA SER A 110 35.03 -16.94 2.04
C SER A 110 36.03 -17.13 0.89
N PHE A 111 36.01 -16.24 -0.11
CA PHE A 111 37.00 -16.27 -1.22
C PHE A 111 38.31 -15.53 -0.88
N SER A 112 38.41 -14.91 0.31
CA SER A 112 39.58 -14.15 0.75
C SER A 112 40.68 -15.10 1.23
N ASP A 113 41.78 -15.18 0.49
CA ASP A 113 42.84 -16.16 0.71
C ASP A 113 44.26 -15.57 0.69
N GLY A 114 44.39 -14.25 0.74
CA GLY A 114 45.68 -13.57 0.63
C GLY A 114 46.48 -13.95 -0.63
N GLY A 115 45.83 -14.47 -1.69
CA GLY A 115 46.47 -14.92 -2.92
C GLY A 115 46.93 -16.39 -2.96
N SER A 116 46.60 -17.22 -1.95
CA SER A 116 47.10 -18.62 -1.88
C SER A 116 46.41 -19.60 -2.84
N GLY A 117 45.27 -19.22 -3.44
CA GLY A 117 44.50 -20.01 -4.42
C GLY A 117 43.73 -21.20 -3.83
N ARG A 118 44.00 -21.58 -2.58
CA ARG A 118 43.35 -22.69 -1.85
C ARG A 118 41.88 -22.41 -1.56
N ALA A 119 41.49 -21.17 -1.30
CA ALA A 119 40.09 -20.82 -1.06
C ALA A 119 39.21 -21.17 -2.27
N ARG A 120 39.75 -21.11 -3.49
CA ARG A 120 39.03 -21.51 -4.70
C ARG A 120 38.75 -23.01 -4.73
N ASP A 121 39.71 -23.82 -4.31
CA ASP A 121 39.55 -25.27 -4.22
C ASP A 121 38.63 -25.68 -3.08
N LEU A 122 38.72 -25.00 -1.93
CA LEU A 122 37.81 -25.19 -0.80
C LEU A 122 36.37 -24.79 -1.15
N HIS A 123 36.17 -23.67 -1.86
CA HIS A 123 34.86 -23.29 -2.40
C HIS A 123 34.30 -24.33 -3.36
N ARG A 124 35.14 -24.87 -4.23
CA ARG A 124 34.74 -25.94 -5.15
C ARG A 124 34.37 -27.20 -4.39
N ALA A 125 35.07 -27.53 -3.31
CA ALA A 125 34.74 -28.65 -2.43
C ALA A 125 33.44 -28.40 -1.66
N GLN A 126 33.24 -27.20 -1.11
CA GLN A 126 32.01 -26.83 -0.39
C GLN A 126 30.78 -26.92 -1.31
N ASN A 127 30.87 -26.44 -2.55
CA ASN A 127 29.77 -26.56 -3.51
C ASN A 127 29.43 -28.01 -3.90
N LYS A 128 30.33 -28.98 -3.65
CA LYS A 128 30.06 -30.41 -3.82
C LYS A 128 29.39 -31.03 -2.60
N VAL A 129 29.58 -30.46 -1.40
CA VAL A 129 28.88 -30.88 -0.20
C VAL A 129 27.43 -30.41 -0.34
N THR A 130 26.53 -31.38 -0.52
CA THR A 130 25.12 -31.13 -0.81
C THR A 130 24.46 -30.41 0.36
N HIS A 131 24.22 -29.11 0.23
CA HIS A 131 23.25 -28.39 1.07
C HIS A 131 21.86 -29.03 0.92
N ASP A 132 21.05 -29.01 2.00
CA ASP A 132 19.69 -29.53 1.98
C ASP A 132 18.92 -28.97 0.77
N LYS A 133 18.53 -29.87 -0.14
CA LYS A 133 17.89 -29.52 -1.41
C LYS A 133 16.59 -28.75 -1.18
N SER A 134 15.88 -29.05 -0.09
CA SER A 134 14.63 -28.39 0.28
C SER A 134 14.85 -26.92 0.65
N THR A 135 15.82 -26.65 1.52
CA THR A 135 16.22 -25.29 1.94
C THR A 135 16.76 -24.48 0.77
N LYS A 136 17.50 -25.11 -0.15
CA LYS A 136 17.99 -24.43 -1.37
C LYS A 136 16.85 -23.96 -2.28
N SER A 137 15.83 -24.79 -2.51
CA SER A 137 14.65 -24.38 -3.29
C SER A 137 13.85 -23.28 -2.60
N LEU A 138 13.73 -23.34 -1.27
CA LEU A 138 13.05 -22.33 -0.46
C LEU A 138 13.76 -20.97 -0.53
N LEU A 139 15.09 -20.95 -0.43
CA LEU A 139 15.91 -19.75 -0.56
C LEU A 139 15.81 -19.13 -1.96
N ALA A 140 15.78 -19.97 -3.02
CA ALA A 140 15.55 -19.48 -4.37
C ALA A 140 14.18 -18.79 -4.49
N ALA A 141 13.13 -19.37 -3.90
CA ALA A 141 11.79 -18.76 -3.86
C ALA A 141 11.78 -17.43 -3.11
N TYR A 142 12.48 -17.34 -1.96
CA TYR A 142 12.56 -16.10 -1.18
C TYR A 142 13.30 -14.99 -1.91
N LYS A 143 14.32 -15.34 -2.69
CA LYS A 143 15.03 -14.38 -3.55
C LYS A 143 14.12 -13.86 -4.66
N GLU A 144 13.32 -14.72 -5.29
CA GLU A 144 12.32 -14.31 -6.29
C GLU A 144 11.21 -13.45 -5.70
N ILE A 145 10.66 -13.82 -4.54
CA ILE A 145 9.66 -13.02 -3.82
C ILE A 145 10.23 -11.63 -3.51
N GLY A 146 11.46 -11.57 -2.99
CA GLY A 146 12.17 -10.31 -2.73
C GLY A 146 12.29 -9.46 -3.99
N ALA A 147 12.81 -10.03 -5.08
CA ALA A 147 12.97 -9.33 -6.36
C ALA A 147 11.64 -8.79 -6.92
N PHE A 148 10.55 -9.56 -6.83
CA PHE A 148 9.22 -9.11 -7.27
C PHE A 148 8.65 -8.00 -6.37
N CYS A 149 8.83 -8.11 -5.05
CA CYS A 149 8.43 -7.06 -4.11
C CYS A 149 9.20 -5.75 -4.34
N ASP A 150 10.52 -5.85 -4.53
CA ASP A 150 11.39 -4.70 -4.78
C ASP A 150 11.05 -4.01 -6.11
N SER A 151 10.77 -4.80 -7.16
CA SER A 151 10.37 -4.25 -8.48
C SER A 151 9.10 -3.39 -8.44
N THR A 152 8.28 -3.57 -7.40
CA THR A 152 7.03 -2.80 -7.20
C THR A 152 7.03 -1.91 -5.98
N ASN A 153 8.20 -1.71 -5.39
CA ASN A 153 8.39 -0.90 -4.19
C ASN A 153 7.42 -1.30 -3.07
N LEU A 154 7.20 -2.61 -2.89
CA LEU A 154 6.45 -3.13 -1.76
C LEU A 154 7.31 -3.06 -0.49
N GLN A 155 6.68 -2.74 0.64
CA GLN A 155 7.37 -2.65 1.93
C GLN A 155 7.87 -4.03 2.39
N LYS A 156 8.96 -4.05 3.16
CA LYS A 156 9.57 -5.29 3.70
C LYS A 156 8.57 -6.17 4.45
N ASN A 157 7.64 -5.56 5.21
CA ASN A 157 6.56 -6.28 5.89
C ASN A 157 5.74 -7.17 4.95
N VAL A 158 5.42 -6.68 3.74
CA VAL A 158 4.68 -7.45 2.74
C VAL A 158 5.53 -8.60 2.20
N ALA A 159 6.81 -8.35 1.94
CA ALA A 159 7.73 -9.37 1.44
C ALA A 159 7.94 -10.49 2.48
N ASP A 160 8.08 -10.15 3.76
CA ASP A 160 8.28 -11.12 4.83
C ASP A 160 7.02 -11.92 5.12
N THR A 161 5.84 -11.27 5.08
CA THR A 161 4.55 -11.97 5.12
C THR A 161 4.40 -12.93 3.93
N ALA A 162 4.81 -12.54 2.72
CA ALA A 162 4.77 -13.41 1.56
C ALA A 162 5.71 -14.63 1.69
N LYS A 163 6.91 -14.45 2.24
CA LYS A 163 7.85 -15.55 2.54
C LYS A 163 7.29 -16.52 3.58
N GLN A 164 6.66 -16.01 4.64
CA GLN A 164 5.98 -16.82 5.65
C GLN A 164 4.86 -17.66 5.03
N LEU A 165 3.97 -17.03 4.24
CA LEU A 165 2.89 -17.74 3.55
C LEU A 165 3.42 -18.80 2.58
N TYR A 166 4.50 -18.50 1.86
CA TYR A 166 5.14 -19.46 0.97
C TYR A 166 5.71 -20.66 1.74
N LYS A 167 6.36 -20.42 2.90
CA LYS A 167 6.88 -21.47 3.78
C LYS A 167 5.77 -22.44 4.21
N SER A 168 4.68 -21.92 4.77
CA SER A 168 3.56 -22.73 5.26
C SER A 168 2.93 -23.59 4.15
N VAL A 169 2.93 -23.09 2.91
CA VAL A 169 2.43 -23.79 1.73
C VAL A 169 3.38 -24.90 1.27
N ASP A 170 4.69 -24.64 1.29
CA ASP A 170 5.72 -25.61 0.91
C ASP A 170 5.82 -26.76 1.93
N ASP A 171 5.81 -26.43 3.23
CA ASP A 171 5.87 -27.41 4.33
C ASP A 171 4.69 -28.40 4.28
N ALA A 172 3.47 -27.91 3.98
CA ALA A 172 2.28 -28.74 3.84
C ALA A 172 2.22 -29.51 2.50
N LYS A 173 3.10 -29.19 1.54
CA LYS A 173 3.18 -29.82 0.20
C LYS A 173 1.85 -29.85 -0.58
N ALA A 174 0.90 -28.96 -0.25
CA ALA A 174 -0.46 -28.97 -0.77
C ALA A 174 -0.57 -28.63 -2.26
N PHE A 175 0.45 -27.98 -2.84
CA PHE A 175 0.46 -27.48 -4.22
C PHE A 175 1.50 -28.15 -5.11
N LYS A 176 1.94 -29.36 -4.73
CA LYS A 176 2.92 -30.15 -5.48
C LYS A 176 2.41 -30.42 -6.91
N GLY A 177 3.08 -29.84 -7.90
CA GLY A 177 2.74 -29.96 -9.32
C GLY A 177 2.34 -28.65 -10.00
N LYS A 178 2.10 -27.57 -9.24
CA LYS A 178 2.03 -26.23 -9.83
C LYS A 178 3.44 -25.64 -9.96
N PRO A 179 3.71 -24.86 -11.02
CA PRO A 179 4.99 -24.17 -11.13
C PRO A 179 5.16 -23.16 -9.99
N GLN A 180 6.39 -23.05 -9.51
CA GLN A 180 6.77 -22.24 -8.35
C GLN A 180 6.38 -20.76 -8.50
N GLU A 181 6.58 -20.19 -9.68
CA GLU A 181 6.22 -18.80 -10.01
C GLU A 181 4.73 -18.49 -9.76
N VAL A 182 3.85 -19.47 -10.02
CA VAL A 182 2.40 -19.32 -9.83
C VAL A 182 2.05 -19.31 -8.35
N ILE A 183 2.72 -20.12 -7.54
CA ILE A 183 2.55 -20.15 -6.08
C ILE A 183 3.07 -18.82 -5.49
N ILE A 184 4.25 -18.38 -5.91
CA ILE A 184 4.85 -17.08 -5.53
C ILE A 184 3.88 -15.93 -5.82
N ALA A 185 3.31 -15.87 -7.04
CA ALA A 185 2.35 -14.85 -7.42
C ALA A 185 1.09 -14.85 -6.52
N GLY A 186 0.61 -16.04 -6.15
CA GLY A 186 -0.51 -16.20 -5.22
C GLY A 186 -0.20 -15.73 -3.81
N CYS A 187 0.96 -16.10 -3.28
CA CYS A 187 1.43 -15.69 -1.94
C CYS A 187 1.62 -14.17 -1.84
N ILE A 188 2.24 -13.54 -2.83
CA ILE A 188 2.40 -12.07 -2.88
C ILE A 188 1.03 -11.38 -2.90
N PHE A 189 0.08 -11.90 -3.68
CA PHE A 189 -1.26 -11.32 -3.76
C PHE A 189 -2.01 -11.37 -2.42
N ILE A 190 -1.93 -12.49 -1.69
CA ILE A 190 -2.54 -12.64 -0.37
C ILE A 190 -1.82 -11.75 0.66
N ALA A 191 -0.48 -11.71 0.65
CA ALA A 191 0.30 -10.87 1.55
C ALA A 191 -0.03 -9.37 1.38
N CYS A 192 -0.09 -8.87 0.14
CA CYS A 192 -0.49 -7.50 -0.15
C CYS A 192 -1.87 -7.16 0.44
N ARG A 193 -2.77 -8.14 0.43
CA ARG A 193 -4.14 -8.04 0.92
C ARG A 193 -4.20 -8.05 2.45
N LYS A 194 -3.40 -8.89 3.11
CA LYS A 194 -3.26 -8.91 4.57
C LYS A 194 -2.64 -7.63 5.14
N CYS A 195 -1.69 -7.03 4.42
CA CYS A 195 -1.05 -5.79 4.84
C CYS A 195 -1.85 -4.51 4.47
N ASN A 196 -3.12 -4.63 4.05
CA ASN A 196 -3.96 -3.50 3.62
C ASN A 196 -3.39 -2.68 2.44
N VAL A 197 -2.62 -3.32 1.56
CA VAL A 197 -2.02 -2.71 0.36
C VAL A 197 -2.47 -3.51 -0.88
N PRO A 198 -3.78 -3.63 -1.15
CA PRO A 198 -4.29 -4.59 -2.13
C PRO A 198 -3.82 -4.24 -3.55
N ARG A 199 -3.17 -5.21 -4.21
CA ARG A 199 -2.78 -5.13 -5.63
C ARG A 199 -3.83 -5.83 -6.49
N THR A 200 -3.99 -5.36 -7.72
CA THR A 200 -4.88 -5.95 -8.71
C THR A 200 -4.20 -7.14 -9.40
N PHE A 201 -4.97 -8.10 -9.92
CA PHE A 201 -4.41 -9.22 -10.70
C PHE A 201 -3.61 -8.76 -11.92
N ARG A 202 -3.91 -7.57 -12.46
CA ARG A 202 -3.18 -7.01 -13.60
C ARG A 202 -1.80 -6.50 -13.20
N GLU A 203 -1.66 -5.92 -12.02
CA GLU A 203 -0.36 -5.52 -11.47
C GLU A 203 0.50 -6.74 -11.18
N ILE A 204 -0.05 -7.79 -10.54
CA ILE A 204 0.70 -9.01 -10.28
C ILE A 204 1.14 -9.70 -11.59
N PHE A 205 0.25 -9.77 -12.58
CA PHE A 205 0.59 -10.26 -13.93
C PHE A 205 1.74 -9.49 -14.57
N ALA A 206 1.82 -8.17 -14.39
CA ALA A 206 2.87 -7.36 -14.99
C ALA A 206 4.27 -7.72 -14.46
N ILE A 207 4.33 -8.16 -13.19
CA ILE A 207 5.55 -8.50 -12.47
C ILE A 207 5.95 -9.96 -12.72
N THR A 208 5.04 -10.90 -12.42
CA THR A 208 5.36 -12.34 -12.41
C THR A 208 5.14 -13.00 -13.77
N LYS A 209 4.53 -12.31 -14.74
CA LYS A 209 4.15 -12.82 -16.08
C LYS A 209 3.20 -14.03 -16.08
N VAL A 210 2.71 -14.46 -14.91
CA VAL A 210 1.76 -15.56 -14.76
C VAL A 210 0.35 -15.14 -15.19
N PRO A 211 -0.33 -15.83 -16.11
CA PRO A 211 -1.63 -15.42 -16.62
C PRO A 211 -2.69 -15.24 -15.52
N LYS A 212 -3.53 -14.20 -15.66
CA LYS A 212 -4.56 -13.81 -14.67
C LYS A 212 -5.49 -14.95 -14.24
N LYS A 213 -5.82 -15.86 -15.16
CA LYS A 213 -6.69 -17.03 -14.90
C LYS A 213 -6.05 -17.99 -13.89
N GLU A 214 -4.74 -18.17 -13.97
CA GLU A 214 -4.01 -19.06 -13.07
C GLU A 214 -3.84 -18.42 -11.69
N ILE A 215 -3.52 -17.12 -11.63
CA ILE A 215 -3.47 -16.38 -10.36
C ILE A 215 -4.82 -16.51 -9.63
N GLY A 216 -5.95 -16.34 -10.32
CA GLY A 216 -7.28 -16.48 -9.72
C GLY A 216 -7.59 -17.90 -9.22
N ARG A 217 -7.15 -18.95 -9.92
CA ARG A 217 -7.30 -20.35 -9.48
C ARG A 217 -6.45 -20.64 -8.25
N VAL A 218 -5.21 -20.14 -8.23
CA VAL A 218 -4.27 -20.38 -7.13
C VAL A 218 -4.66 -19.57 -5.90
N PHE A 219 -5.10 -18.33 -6.06
CA PHE A 219 -5.67 -17.52 -4.98
C PHE A 219 -6.79 -18.26 -4.25
N LYS A 220 -7.81 -18.76 -4.97
CA LYS A 220 -8.92 -19.49 -4.35
C LYS A 220 -8.47 -20.76 -3.63
N ALA A 221 -7.49 -21.46 -4.20
CA ALA A 221 -6.98 -22.68 -3.61
C ALA A 221 -6.12 -22.40 -2.36
N LEU A 222 -5.29 -21.35 -2.38
CA LEU A 222 -4.50 -20.88 -1.24
C LEU A 222 -5.41 -20.37 -0.12
N GLU A 223 -6.43 -19.58 -0.44
CA GLU A 223 -7.40 -19.09 0.54
C GLU A 223 -8.13 -20.24 1.24
N LYS A 224 -8.59 -21.25 0.48
CA LYS A 224 -9.17 -22.47 1.05
C LYS A 224 -8.17 -23.22 1.95
N PHE A 225 -6.92 -23.34 1.52
CA PHE A 225 -5.88 -24.01 2.30
C PHE A 225 -5.61 -23.30 3.63
N PHE A 226 -5.46 -21.98 3.63
CA PHE A 226 -5.20 -21.23 4.85
C PHE A 226 -6.42 -21.19 5.79
N SER A 227 -7.64 -21.14 5.26
CA SER A 227 -8.85 -21.30 6.07
C SER A 227 -8.88 -22.67 6.77
N GLN A 228 -8.56 -23.75 6.07
CA GLN A 228 -8.50 -25.10 6.66
C GLN A 228 -7.39 -25.24 7.70
N GLN A 229 -6.21 -24.65 7.45
CA GLN A 229 -5.13 -24.64 8.45
C GLN A 229 -5.54 -23.84 9.70
N GLY A 230 -6.16 -22.67 9.53
CA GLY A 230 -6.66 -21.88 10.66
C GLY A 230 -7.68 -22.63 11.50
N GLU A 231 -8.62 -23.32 10.86
CA GLU A 231 -9.61 -24.17 11.53
C GLU A 231 -8.94 -25.32 12.31
N ALA A 232 -7.95 -25.99 11.71
CA ALA A 232 -7.20 -27.06 12.36
C ALA A 232 -6.42 -26.57 13.59
N THR A 233 -5.73 -25.44 13.48
CA THR A 233 -4.99 -24.84 14.60
C THR A 233 -5.92 -24.42 15.73
N VAL A 234 -7.07 -23.81 15.41
CA VAL A 234 -8.08 -23.44 16.42
C VAL A 234 -8.65 -24.68 17.09
N ALA A 235 -8.95 -25.74 16.32
CA ALA A 235 -9.45 -27.00 16.89
C ALA A 235 -8.43 -27.66 17.83
N GLU A 236 -7.14 -27.62 17.50
CA GLU A 236 -6.06 -28.13 18.34
C GLU A 236 -5.90 -27.33 19.64
N ILE A 237 -5.95 -25.99 19.57
CA ILE A 237 -5.87 -25.13 20.77
C ILE A 237 -7.07 -25.38 21.70
N VAL A 238 -8.28 -25.44 21.14
CA VAL A 238 -9.51 -25.66 21.92
C VAL A 238 -9.53 -27.06 22.54
N SER A 239 -9.07 -28.08 21.80
CA SER A 239 -8.95 -29.45 22.34
C SER A 239 -7.84 -29.59 23.38
N GLY A 240 -6.79 -28.78 23.30
CA GLY A 240 -5.73 -28.65 24.30
C GLY A 240 -6.12 -27.85 25.55
N GLY A 241 -7.38 -27.41 25.67
CA GLY A 241 -7.86 -26.62 26.82
C GLY A 241 -7.37 -25.17 26.82
N GLY A 242 -6.76 -24.70 25.73
CA GLY A 242 -6.32 -23.32 25.56
C GLY A 242 -7.45 -22.42 25.05
N ILE A 243 -7.41 -21.15 25.43
CA ILE A 243 -8.28 -20.13 24.84
C ILE A 243 -7.65 -19.72 23.50
N ALA A 244 -8.33 -20.03 22.40
CA ALA A 244 -7.90 -19.56 21.08
C ALA A 244 -7.97 -18.04 21.02
N ASN A 245 -6.83 -17.40 20.74
CA ASN A 245 -6.77 -15.96 20.48
C ASN A 245 -7.66 -15.65 19.26
N GLU A 246 -8.36 -14.51 19.25
CA GLU A 246 -9.20 -14.09 18.11
C GLU A 246 -8.38 -13.99 16.80
N ASN A 247 -7.07 -13.75 16.92
CA ASN A 247 -6.11 -13.71 15.81
C ASN A 247 -5.50 -15.07 15.42
N ALA A 248 -5.87 -16.17 16.10
CA ALA A 248 -5.34 -17.50 15.80
C ALA A 248 -5.95 -18.13 14.54
N GLY A 249 -7.15 -17.67 14.14
CA GLY A 249 -7.81 -18.09 12.91
C GLY A 249 -7.31 -17.32 11.67
N TYR A 250 -7.34 -17.97 10.51
CA TYR A 250 -7.11 -17.27 9.24
C TYR A 250 -8.33 -16.41 8.90
N THR A 251 -8.22 -15.08 9.05
CA THR A 251 -9.22 -14.16 8.53
C THR A 251 -9.15 -14.15 7.01
N SER A 252 -10.19 -14.69 6.37
CA SER A 252 -10.34 -14.65 4.92
C SER A 252 -10.24 -13.22 4.41
N THR A 253 -9.53 -13.01 3.31
CA THR A 253 -9.23 -11.63 2.93
C THR A 253 -10.45 -10.97 2.31
N THR A 254 -10.79 -9.78 2.78
CA THR A 254 -11.88 -8.97 2.23
C THR A 254 -11.66 -8.63 0.76
N SER A 255 -12.75 -8.56 0.01
CA SER A 255 -12.73 -8.10 -1.38
C SER A 255 -12.14 -6.69 -1.47
N THR A 256 -11.29 -6.45 -2.47
CA THR A 256 -10.64 -5.16 -2.69
C THR A 256 -11.69 -4.09 -2.95
N LYS A 257 -11.73 -3.04 -2.12
CA LYS A 257 -12.68 -1.94 -2.29
C LYS A 257 -12.13 -0.92 -3.30
N ALA A 258 -13.04 -0.15 -3.91
CA ALA A 258 -12.64 0.94 -4.82
C ALA A 258 -11.81 2.01 -4.08
N HIS A 259 -12.14 2.23 -2.81
CA HIS A 259 -11.42 3.10 -1.87
C HIS A 259 -9.90 2.81 -1.83
N ASP A 260 -9.52 1.53 -1.68
CA ASP A 260 -8.11 1.14 -1.44
C ASP A 260 -7.21 1.34 -2.67
N LEU A 261 -7.81 1.42 -3.86
CA LEU A 261 -7.11 1.63 -5.12
C LEU A 261 -6.93 3.12 -5.43
N MET A 262 -7.74 3.99 -4.82
CA MET A 262 -7.87 5.39 -5.20
C MET A 262 -6.58 6.18 -5.03
N ILE A 263 -5.93 6.06 -3.87
CA ILE A 263 -4.70 6.79 -3.54
C ILE A 263 -3.64 6.54 -4.60
N ARG A 264 -3.43 5.29 -4.98
CA ARG A 264 -2.40 4.90 -5.95
C ARG A 264 -2.71 5.40 -7.36
N PHE A 265 -3.95 5.22 -7.81
CA PHE A 265 -4.34 5.68 -9.15
C PHE A 265 -4.26 7.20 -9.27
N CYS A 266 -4.71 7.94 -8.26
CA CYS A 266 -4.61 9.39 -8.24
C CYS A 266 -3.17 9.89 -8.17
N ASN A 267 -2.30 9.25 -7.37
CA ASN A 267 -0.87 9.58 -7.31
C ASN A 267 -0.19 9.36 -8.66
N ASN A 268 -0.46 8.23 -9.33
CA ASN A 268 0.09 7.94 -10.66
C ASN A 268 -0.43 8.89 -11.75
N LEU A 269 -1.61 9.49 -11.56
CA LEU A 269 -2.19 10.49 -12.45
C LEU A 269 -1.72 11.93 -12.14
N GLY A 270 -0.95 12.13 -11.06
CA GLY A 270 -0.47 13.43 -10.62
C GLY A 270 -1.59 14.35 -10.12
N LEU A 271 -2.61 13.79 -9.46
CA LEU A 271 -3.73 14.56 -8.91
C LEU A 271 -3.39 15.12 -7.52
N THR A 272 -4.00 16.25 -7.16
CA THR A 272 -3.75 16.91 -5.86
C THR A 272 -4.35 16.11 -4.70
N HIS A 273 -3.77 16.23 -3.50
CA HIS A 273 -4.21 15.50 -2.30
C HIS A 273 -5.71 15.69 -1.98
N ASN A 274 -6.23 16.91 -2.16
CA ASN A 274 -7.66 17.20 -1.98
C ASN A 274 -8.54 16.37 -2.91
N LEU A 275 -8.09 16.13 -4.15
CA LEU A 275 -8.80 15.35 -5.15
C LEU A 275 -8.80 13.85 -4.78
N ILE A 276 -7.71 13.36 -4.19
CA ILE A 276 -7.61 11.98 -3.68
C ILE A 276 -8.69 11.73 -2.62
N TYR A 277 -8.76 12.61 -1.62
CA TYR A 277 -9.72 12.50 -0.53
C TYR A 277 -11.16 12.53 -1.03
N ILE A 278 -11.50 13.49 -1.90
CA ILE A 278 -12.83 13.59 -2.51
C ILE A 278 -13.16 12.34 -3.33
N SER A 279 -12.15 11.75 -4.00
CA SER A 279 -12.34 10.52 -4.78
C SER A 279 -12.59 9.29 -3.93
N GLN A 280 -11.93 9.19 -2.79
CA GLN A 280 -12.18 8.14 -1.81
C GLN A 280 -13.61 8.25 -1.26
N GLU A 281 -14.01 9.44 -0.86
CA GLU A 281 -15.34 9.72 -0.31
C GLU A 281 -16.44 9.43 -1.34
N LEU A 282 -16.28 9.85 -2.60
CA LEU A 282 -17.23 9.53 -3.66
C LEU A 282 -17.34 8.02 -3.90
N ALA A 283 -16.22 7.30 -3.89
CA ALA A 283 -16.22 5.85 -4.09
C ALA A 283 -16.90 5.10 -2.94
N GLU A 284 -16.76 5.59 -1.71
CA GLU A 284 -17.44 5.04 -0.54
C GLU A 284 -18.94 5.29 -0.60
N ARG A 285 -19.37 6.51 -0.92
CA ARG A 285 -20.80 6.84 -1.09
C ARG A 285 -21.46 6.09 -2.24
N ALA A 286 -20.77 5.98 -3.37
CA ALA A 286 -21.25 5.21 -4.51
C ALA A 286 -21.40 3.72 -4.17
N ALA A 287 -20.55 3.18 -3.29
CA ALA A 287 -20.65 1.81 -2.79
C ALA A 287 -21.82 1.65 -1.80
N GLN A 288 -22.01 2.60 -0.87
CA GLN A 288 -23.11 2.57 0.10
C GLN A 288 -24.48 2.69 -0.56
N LYS A 289 -24.61 3.55 -1.57
CA LYS A 289 -25.86 3.76 -2.32
C LYS A 289 -26.16 2.67 -3.34
N GLY A 290 -25.15 1.89 -3.75
CA GLY A 290 -25.31 0.80 -4.70
C GLY A 290 -25.38 1.23 -6.18
N THR A 291 -25.07 2.50 -6.51
CA THR A 291 -25.12 3.04 -7.89
C THR A 291 -24.25 2.25 -8.88
N LEU A 292 -23.15 1.68 -8.39
CA LEU A 292 -22.16 0.93 -9.18
C LEU A 292 -22.20 -0.59 -8.90
N ALA A 293 -23.34 -1.10 -8.42
CA ALA A 293 -23.53 -2.53 -8.19
C ALA A 293 -23.27 -3.35 -9.48
N GLY A 294 -22.61 -4.50 -9.32
CA GLY A 294 -22.26 -5.39 -10.44
C GLY A 294 -21.06 -4.93 -11.28
N ARG A 295 -20.46 -3.78 -11.01
CA ARG A 295 -19.19 -3.35 -11.64
C ARG A 295 -17.99 -3.76 -10.79
N SER A 296 -16.86 -3.99 -11.45
CA SER A 296 -15.62 -4.32 -10.73
C SER A 296 -15.13 -3.10 -9.93
N PRO A 297 -14.48 -3.30 -8.76
CA PRO A 297 -13.96 -2.21 -7.94
C PRO A 297 -12.97 -1.30 -8.68
N ILE A 298 -12.21 -1.86 -9.63
CA ILE A 298 -11.25 -1.10 -10.45
C ILE A 298 -11.99 -0.15 -11.40
N SER A 299 -13.04 -0.62 -12.05
CA SER A 299 -13.87 0.21 -12.95
C SER A 299 -14.61 1.29 -12.17
N SER A 300 -15.08 0.96 -10.95
CA SER A 300 -15.71 1.91 -10.04
C SER A 300 -14.74 3.02 -9.64
N ALA A 301 -13.53 2.67 -9.20
CA ALA A 301 -12.49 3.64 -8.86
C ALA A 301 -12.13 4.54 -10.06
N ALA A 302 -11.91 3.97 -11.24
CA ALA A 302 -11.57 4.72 -12.44
C ALA A 302 -12.69 5.71 -12.86
N ALA A 303 -13.96 5.32 -12.72
CA ALA A 303 -15.10 6.19 -13.00
C ALA A 303 -15.24 7.34 -11.99
N CYS A 304 -15.00 7.07 -10.70
CA CYS A 304 -15.00 8.10 -9.66
C CYS A 304 -13.90 9.14 -9.91
N ILE A 305 -12.68 8.70 -10.25
CA ILE A 305 -11.57 9.59 -10.61
C ILE A 305 -11.92 10.42 -11.83
N TYR A 306 -12.49 9.80 -12.86
CA TYR A 306 -12.90 10.50 -14.07
C TYR A 306 -13.91 11.62 -13.75
N MET A 307 -14.94 11.32 -12.96
CA MET A 307 -15.95 12.29 -12.54
C MET A 307 -15.34 13.47 -11.76
N ILE A 308 -14.51 13.18 -10.77
CA ILE A 308 -13.96 14.22 -9.88
C ILE A 308 -12.89 15.04 -10.58
N SER A 309 -12.08 14.44 -11.45
CA SER A 309 -11.08 15.17 -12.25
C SER A 309 -11.76 16.27 -13.09
N HIS A 310 -12.95 16.00 -13.64
CA HIS A 310 -13.74 16.98 -14.37
C HIS A 310 -14.40 18.01 -13.45
N LEU A 311 -14.87 17.60 -12.26
CA LEU A 311 -15.48 18.50 -11.29
C LEU A 311 -14.48 19.51 -10.72
N MET A 312 -13.23 19.08 -10.48
CA MET A 312 -12.15 19.86 -9.85
C MET A 312 -11.28 20.64 -10.86
N ARG A 313 -11.74 20.79 -12.11
CA ARG A 313 -11.03 21.51 -13.19
C ARG A 313 -9.60 21.02 -13.47
N GLN A 314 -9.30 19.76 -13.15
CA GLN A 314 -8.09 19.06 -13.57
C GLN A 314 -8.49 17.83 -14.41
N PRO A 315 -9.14 18.03 -15.57
CA PRO A 315 -9.72 16.93 -16.31
C PRO A 315 -8.63 15.96 -16.77
N LYS A 316 -8.82 14.68 -16.47
CA LYS A 316 -8.00 13.60 -17.00
C LYS A 316 -8.80 12.86 -18.05
N SER A 317 -8.18 12.60 -19.20
CA SER A 317 -8.82 11.84 -20.26
C SER A 317 -9.06 10.39 -19.81
N ALA A 318 -10.13 9.77 -20.28
CA ALA A 318 -10.40 8.37 -19.97
C ALA A 318 -9.28 7.44 -20.48
N LYS A 319 -8.52 7.86 -21.50
CA LYS A 319 -7.34 7.13 -22.01
C LYS A 319 -6.17 7.14 -21.01
N GLU A 320 -5.89 8.28 -20.37
CA GLU A 320 -4.87 8.38 -19.32
C GLU A 320 -5.25 7.53 -18.09
N ILE A 321 -6.52 7.63 -17.66
CA ILE A 321 -7.01 6.83 -16.53
C ILE A 321 -7.01 5.34 -16.87
N SER A 322 -7.39 4.97 -18.09
CA SER A 322 -7.33 3.59 -18.60
C SER A 322 -5.91 3.01 -18.56
N ALA A 323 -4.89 3.80 -18.90
CA ALA A 323 -3.50 3.37 -18.85
C ALA A 323 -3.07 2.99 -17.43
N VAL A 324 -3.45 3.82 -16.44
CA VAL A 324 -3.10 3.63 -15.02
C VAL A 324 -3.94 2.52 -14.36
N ALA A 325 -5.27 2.63 -14.41
CA ALA A 325 -6.18 1.69 -13.74
C ALA A 325 -6.26 0.34 -14.45
N GLY A 326 -5.96 0.32 -15.75
CA GLY A 326 -5.89 -0.90 -16.54
C GLY A 326 -7.22 -1.48 -16.99
N VAL A 327 -8.21 -0.60 -17.11
CA VAL A 327 -9.59 -0.86 -17.54
C VAL A 327 -9.83 -0.16 -18.87
N SER A 328 -10.65 -0.73 -19.77
CA SER A 328 -10.93 -0.10 -21.06
C SER A 328 -11.69 1.23 -20.92
N ASP A 329 -11.39 2.19 -21.79
CA ASP A 329 -12.06 3.51 -21.85
C ASP A 329 -13.59 3.37 -21.88
N GLY A 330 -14.13 2.50 -22.74
CA GLY A 330 -15.57 2.25 -22.81
C GLY A 330 -16.19 1.79 -21.49
N THR A 331 -15.47 1.03 -20.67
CA THR A 331 -15.96 0.60 -19.35
C THR A 331 -16.00 1.77 -18.37
N ILE A 332 -14.99 2.65 -18.41
CA ILE A 332 -14.95 3.88 -17.60
C ILE A 332 -16.13 4.78 -17.97
N LYS A 333 -16.35 5.02 -19.26
CA LYS A 333 -17.49 5.82 -19.76
C LYS A 333 -18.84 5.22 -19.37
N THR A 334 -18.98 3.90 -19.46
CA THR A 334 -20.23 3.21 -19.08
C THR A 334 -20.50 3.33 -17.58
N ALA A 335 -19.48 3.16 -16.74
CA ALA A 335 -19.61 3.34 -15.30
C ALA A 335 -19.85 4.81 -14.92
N TYR A 336 -19.22 5.75 -15.62
CA TYR A 336 -19.45 7.18 -15.45
C TYR A 336 -20.89 7.59 -15.75
N LYS A 337 -21.52 7.05 -16.80
CA LYS A 337 -22.93 7.33 -17.11
C LYS A 337 -23.86 6.98 -15.94
N LEU A 338 -23.59 5.88 -15.23
CA LEU A 338 -24.36 5.49 -14.05
C LEU A 338 -24.17 6.47 -12.89
N LEU A 339 -22.92 6.86 -12.62
CA LEU A 339 -22.62 7.90 -11.62
C LEU A 339 -23.26 9.24 -11.97
N TYR A 340 -23.26 9.61 -13.25
CA TYR A 340 -23.78 10.89 -13.72
C TYR A 340 -25.30 11.02 -13.56
N ASN A 341 -26.03 9.90 -13.70
CA ASN A 341 -27.47 9.85 -13.49
C ASN A 341 -27.84 10.15 -12.03
N GLU A 342 -27.00 9.74 -11.09
CA GLU A 342 -27.22 9.91 -9.65
C GLU A 342 -26.37 11.03 -9.03
N ARG A 343 -25.75 11.87 -9.86
CA ARG A 343 -24.76 12.88 -9.42
C ARG A 343 -25.28 13.81 -8.34
N THR A 344 -26.56 14.18 -8.39
CA THR A 344 -27.18 15.12 -7.45
C THR A 344 -27.23 14.58 -6.02
N ALA A 345 -27.26 13.26 -5.85
CA ALA A 345 -27.29 12.61 -4.55
C ALA A 345 -25.88 12.20 -4.07
N LEU A 346 -24.91 12.09 -4.97
CA LEU A 346 -23.56 11.62 -4.65
C LEU A 346 -22.56 12.76 -4.43
N VAL A 347 -22.73 13.87 -5.15
CA VAL A 347 -21.82 15.02 -5.10
C VAL A 347 -22.20 15.94 -3.96
N ASP A 348 -21.27 16.16 -3.03
CA ASP A 348 -21.48 17.19 -2.02
C ASP A 348 -21.38 18.60 -2.61
N PRO A 349 -22.28 19.52 -2.21
CA PRO A 349 -22.17 20.94 -2.55
C PRO A 349 -20.83 21.56 -2.13
N LYS A 350 -20.23 21.08 -1.03
CA LYS A 350 -18.93 21.52 -0.50
C LYS A 350 -17.79 21.29 -1.50
N TRP A 351 -17.86 20.23 -2.31
CA TRP A 351 -16.83 19.96 -3.30
C TRP A 351 -16.89 21.00 -4.43
N ILE A 352 -18.09 21.47 -4.78
CA ILE A 352 -18.31 22.46 -5.84
C ILE A 352 -17.80 23.84 -5.41
N GLU A 353 -17.96 24.21 -4.14
CA GLU A 353 -17.42 25.46 -3.57
C GLU A 353 -15.88 25.49 -3.58
N ASN A 354 -15.24 24.39 -3.16
CA ASN A 354 -13.78 24.27 -3.17
C ASN A 354 -13.19 24.29 -4.60
N GLY A 355 -13.98 23.94 -5.62
CA GLY A 355 -13.59 23.97 -7.04
C GLY A 355 -13.99 25.24 -7.81
N LYS A 356 -14.71 26.19 -7.19
CA LYS A 356 -15.36 27.36 -7.83
C LYS A 356 -15.95 27.07 -9.24
N ALA A 357 -17.11 26.39 -9.25
CA ALA A 357 -18.26 26.34 -10.22
C ALA A 357 -17.97 25.95 -11.70
N THR A 358 -18.77 25.24 -12.50
CA THR A 358 -20.22 24.95 -12.55
C THR A 358 -20.43 23.58 -13.22
N GLU A 359 -21.51 22.87 -12.91
CA GLU A 359 -21.95 21.60 -13.55
C GLU A 359 -22.09 21.66 -15.09
N GLN A 360 -22.04 22.84 -15.70
CA GLN A 360 -22.32 23.10 -17.11
C GLN A 360 -21.16 22.76 -18.05
N SER A 361 -19.91 22.63 -17.59
CA SER A 361 -18.77 22.31 -18.45
C SER A 361 -18.71 20.85 -18.91
N ALA A 362 -19.52 19.96 -18.34
CA ALA A 362 -19.65 18.57 -18.79
C ALA A 362 -20.61 18.42 -20.00
N ILE A 363 -21.45 19.42 -20.28
CA ILE A 363 -22.57 19.29 -21.24
C ILE A 363 -22.16 19.64 -22.69
N THR A 364 -21.07 20.38 -22.89
CA THR A 364 -20.76 20.94 -24.23
C THR A 364 -19.81 20.08 -25.07
N GLN A 365 -19.11 19.08 -24.51
CA GLN A 365 -18.16 18.27 -25.31
C GLN A 365 -18.77 17.01 -25.93
N GLU A 366 -19.92 16.51 -25.47
CA GLU A 366 -20.50 15.27 -26.04
C GLU A 366 -21.50 15.52 -27.18
N ASN A 367 -22.15 16.68 -27.27
CA ASN A 367 -23.14 16.99 -28.31
C ASN A 367 -22.55 17.40 -29.68
N LYS A 368 -21.22 17.29 -29.88
CA LYS A 368 -20.56 17.55 -31.17
C LYS A 368 -20.05 16.31 -31.90
N THR A 369 -20.30 15.11 -31.37
CA THR A 369 -19.72 13.85 -31.90
C THR A 369 -20.78 12.86 -32.39
N GLN A 370 -21.85 13.36 -33.00
CA GLN A 370 -22.72 12.58 -33.88
C GLN A 370 -22.94 13.35 -35.18
N GLY A 371 -22.17 13.01 -36.20
CA GLY A 371 -22.31 13.55 -37.54
C GLY A 371 -20.98 13.77 -38.24
N GLY A 372 -20.54 12.77 -39.01
CA GLY A 372 -19.48 12.91 -40.00
C GLY A 372 -18.06 12.61 -39.49
N ALA A 373 -17.38 11.68 -40.15
CA ALA A 373 -15.94 11.50 -40.00
C ALA A 373 -15.19 12.82 -40.32
N PRO A 374 -14.05 13.07 -39.64
CA PRO A 374 -12.94 13.66 -40.38
C PRO A 374 -11.58 13.07 -40.04
N ASN A 375 -10.73 13.23 -41.05
CA ASN A 375 -9.31 12.92 -41.15
C ASN A 375 -8.45 13.39 -39.96
N THR A 376 -7.36 12.63 -39.81
CA THR A 376 -6.08 13.01 -39.22
C THR A 376 -5.79 14.52 -39.19
N GLY A 377 -5.54 15.06 -37.99
CA GLY A 377 -5.03 16.41 -37.79
C GLY A 377 -5.02 16.75 -36.30
N ALA A 378 -3.86 17.12 -35.77
CA ALA A 378 -3.64 17.51 -34.38
C ALA A 378 -4.63 18.62 -33.94
N GLN A 379 -5.27 18.46 -32.79
CA GLN A 379 -6.09 19.51 -32.19
C GLN A 379 -5.21 20.47 -31.39
N GLU A 380 -4.79 21.54 -32.05
CA GLU A 380 -4.27 22.74 -31.41
C GLU A 380 -5.39 23.47 -30.64
N GLY A 381 -5.05 24.05 -29.48
CA GLY A 381 -5.98 24.88 -28.70
C GLY A 381 -6.52 26.03 -29.55
N LYS A 382 -7.82 26.35 -29.41
CA LYS A 382 -8.44 27.46 -30.15
C LYS A 382 -7.74 28.78 -29.80
N TYR A 383 -6.97 29.30 -30.75
CA TYR A 383 -6.35 30.63 -30.70
C TYR A 383 -7.37 31.70 -31.12
N PHE A 384 -7.29 32.89 -30.52
CA PHE A 384 -8.05 34.06 -30.97
C PHE A 384 -7.57 34.49 -32.37
N THR A 385 -8.50 34.77 -33.29
CA THR A 385 -8.15 35.26 -34.64
C THR A 385 -7.82 36.76 -34.61
N GLU A 386 -7.06 37.27 -35.58
CA GLU A 386 -6.75 38.72 -35.65
C GLU A 386 -8.03 39.58 -35.72
N GLU A 387 -9.08 39.09 -36.40
CA GLU A 387 -10.41 39.72 -36.43
C GLU A 387 -11.08 39.81 -35.05
N GLU A 388 -10.89 38.81 -34.17
CA GLU A 388 -11.44 38.83 -32.81
C GLU A 388 -10.71 39.85 -31.92
N ILE A 389 -9.40 40.04 -32.14
CA ILE A 389 -8.60 41.04 -31.45
C ILE A 389 -9.02 42.46 -31.86
N GLU A 390 -9.28 42.68 -33.16
CA GLU A 390 -9.79 43.97 -33.65
C GLU A 390 -11.19 44.28 -33.09
N LYS A 391 -12.08 43.28 -33.00
CA LYS A 391 -13.40 43.45 -32.37
C LYS A 391 -13.29 43.82 -30.89
N LEU A 392 -12.39 43.17 -30.15
CA LEU A 392 -12.14 43.49 -28.74
C LEU A 392 -11.54 44.90 -28.57
N ALA A 393 -10.64 45.32 -29.46
CA ALA A 393 -10.08 46.67 -29.47
C ALA A 393 -11.16 47.73 -29.70
N ALA A 394 -12.04 47.51 -30.69
CA ALA A 394 -13.16 48.41 -30.98
C ALA A 394 -14.15 48.49 -29.80
N GLN A 395 -14.45 47.35 -29.17
CA GLN A 395 -15.34 47.30 -28.01
C GLN A 395 -14.72 48.01 -26.78
N LEU A 396 -13.41 47.88 -26.59
CA LEU A 396 -12.67 48.59 -25.53
C LEU A 396 -12.68 50.11 -25.76
N ALA A 397 -12.47 50.57 -27.00
CA ALA A 397 -12.53 51.99 -27.34
C ALA A 397 -13.92 52.59 -27.09
N GLN A 398 -14.99 51.89 -27.52
CA GLN A 398 -16.37 52.32 -27.28
C GLN A 398 -16.71 52.38 -25.78
N MET A 399 -16.30 51.38 -25.02
CA MET A 399 -16.53 51.35 -23.57
C MET A 399 -15.73 52.41 -22.81
N THR A 400 -14.54 52.78 -23.30
CA THR A 400 -13.72 53.83 -22.68
C THR A 400 -14.37 55.21 -22.87
N LEU A 401 -14.87 55.50 -24.08
CA LEU A 401 -15.63 56.72 -24.36
C LEU A 401 -16.96 56.78 -23.57
N ALA A 402 -17.64 55.64 -23.43
CA ALA A 402 -18.83 55.55 -22.61
C ALA A 402 -18.52 55.80 -21.12
N ALA A 403 -17.42 55.26 -20.60
CA ALA A 403 -16.97 55.48 -19.23
C ALA A 403 -16.61 56.96 -18.97
N GLU A 404 -16.01 57.66 -19.94
CA GLU A 404 -15.73 59.10 -19.83
C GLU A 404 -17.00 59.95 -19.75
N ARG A 405 -18.03 59.63 -20.56
CA ARG A 405 -19.33 60.32 -20.48
C ARG A 405 -20.05 60.07 -19.16
N VAL A 406 -20.03 58.83 -18.68
CA VAL A 406 -20.66 58.45 -17.41
C VAL A 406 -19.95 59.08 -16.21
N ARG A 407 -18.63 59.35 -16.31
CA ARG A 407 -17.87 60.07 -15.27
C ARG A 407 -18.26 61.55 -15.12
N GLN A 408 -18.82 62.19 -16.15
CA GLN A 408 -19.20 63.61 -16.10
C GLN A 408 -20.60 63.86 -15.53
N HIS A 409 -21.53 62.91 -15.69
CA HIS A 409 -22.96 63.11 -15.37
C HIS A 409 -23.66 61.90 -14.74
N GLY A 410 -22.94 60.83 -14.37
CA GLY A 410 -23.52 59.57 -13.91
C GLY A 410 -23.58 59.40 -12.39
N ASP A 411 -24.54 58.60 -11.93
CA ASP A 411 -24.63 58.18 -10.53
C ASP A 411 -23.40 57.33 -10.11
N PRO A 412 -22.91 57.45 -8.87
CA PRO A 412 -21.70 56.75 -8.40
C PRO A 412 -21.77 55.22 -8.52
N LYS A 413 -22.96 54.62 -8.39
CA LYS A 413 -23.16 53.17 -8.58
C LYS A 413 -23.01 52.72 -10.04
N ILE A 414 -23.39 53.59 -10.99
CA ILE A 414 -23.28 53.31 -12.43
C ILE A 414 -21.83 53.46 -12.87
N ILE A 415 -21.12 54.46 -12.33
CA ILE A 415 -19.68 54.64 -12.56
C ILE A 415 -18.91 53.38 -12.13
N GLU A 416 -19.18 52.84 -10.94
CA GLU A 416 -18.47 51.65 -10.43
C GLU A 416 -18.70 50.40 -11.31
N GLU A 417 -19.93 50.17 -11.77
CA GLU A 417 -20.26 49.02 -12.64
C GLU A 417 -19.63 49.15 -14.03
N VAL A 418 -19.61 50.37 -14.60
CA VAL A 418 -18.99 50.64 -15.90
C VAL A 418 -17.47 50.48 -15.82
N GLU A 419 -16.83 50.97 -14.76
CA GLU A 419 -15.39 50.78 -14.55
C GLU A 419 -15.02 49.31 -14.31
N ARG A 420 -15.87 48.54 -13.61
CA ARG A 420 -15.69 47.09 -13.43
C ARG A 420 -15.72 46.35 -14.76
N ARG A 421 -16.66 46.70 -15.65
CA ARG A 421 -16.73 46.12 -17.00
C ARG A 421 -15.54 46.52 -17.86
N LEU A 422 -15.09 47.78 -17.76
CA LEU A 422 -13.91 48.27 -18.47
C LEU A 422 -12.64 47.49 -18.07
N ARG A 423 -12.43 47.24 -16.76
CA ARG A 423 -11.30 46.44 -16.26
C ARG A 423 -11.30 45.00 -16.79
N ASN A 424 -12.47 44.35 -16.82
CA ASN A 424 -12.60 42.98 -17.34
C ASN A 424 -12.32 42.89 -18.85
N LEU A 425 -12.78 43.90 -19.60
CA LEU A 425 -12.53 43.98 -21.04
C LEU A 425 -11.04 44.22 -21.33
N HIS A 426 -10.40 45.08 -20.55
CA HIS A 426 -8.96 45.36 -20.65
C HIS A 426 -8.11 44.11 -20.37
N LEU A 427 -8.46 43.33 -19.33
CA LEU A 427 -7.79 42.07 -19.02
C LEU A 427 -7.94 41.03 -20.15
N SER A 428 -9.10 41.01 -20.81
CA SER A 428 -9.38 40.10 -21.93
C SER A 428 -8.58 40.50 -23.17
N PHE A 429 -8.45 41.79 -23.43
CA PHE A 429 -7.64 42.34 -24.51
C PHE A 429 -6.14 42.09 -24.31
N GLU A 430 -5.60 42.32 -23.11
CA GLU A 430 -4.19 42.06 -22.78
C GLU A 430 -3.83 40.58 -22.94
N LYS A 431 -4.71 39.66 -22.52
CA LYS A 431 -4.52 38.22 -22.75
C LYS A 431 -4.47 37.90 -24.25
N ALA A 432 -5.40 38.44 -25.04
CA ALA A 432 -5.44 38.19 -26.48
C ALA A 432 -4.18 38.74 -27.19
N LYS A 433 -3.68 39.90 -26.76
CA LYS A 433 -2.45 40.52 -27.28
C LYS A 433 -1.20 39.72 -26.90
N ALA A 434 -1.10 39.24 -25.66
CA ALA A 434 0.01 38.38 -25.22
C ALA A 434 0.08 37.07 -26.02
N PHE A 435 -1.07 36.45 -26.32
CA PHE A 435 -1.12 35.26 -27.17
C PHE A 435 -0.76 35.55 -28.64
N SER A 436 -1.12 36.71 -29.17
CA SER A 436 -0.71 37.18 -30.50
C SER A 436 0.81 37.37 -30.62
N ILE A 437 1.44 37.96 -29.60
CA ILE A 437 2.90 38.16 -29.55
C ILE A 437 3.62 36.80 -29.50
N ALA A 438 3.16 35.89 -28.64
CA ALA A 438 3.71 34.54 -28.55
C ALA A 438 3.64 33.78 -29.89
N ARG A 439 2.54 33.98 -30.67
CA ARG A 439 2.40 33.40 -32.01
C ARG A 439 3.42 33.97 -33.01
N ARG A 440 3.68 35.28 -32.98
CA ARG A 440 4.69 35.92 -33.85
C ARG A 440 6.12 35.48 -33.52
N GLU A 441 6.39 35.14 -32.26
CA GLU A 441 7.69 34.58 -31.85
C GLU A 441 7.84 33.11 -32.28
N GLN A 442 6.79 32.30 -32.17
CA GLN A 442 6.79 30.91 -32.65
C GLN A 442 6.93 30.81 -34.17
N THR A 443 6.27 31.68 -34.95
CA THR A 443 6.43 31.69 -36.42
C THR A 443 7.82 32.16 -36.85
N LYS A 444 8.45 33.09 -36.13
CA LYS A 444 9.86 33.49 -36.35
C LYS A 444 10.85 32.37 -36.01
N PHE A 445 10.59 31.60 -34.96
CA PHE A 445 11.42 30.44 -34.62
C PHE A 445 11.31 29.33 -35.68
N SER A 446 10.10 29.07 -36.19
CA SER A 446 9.87 28.08 -37.26
C SER A 446 10.48 28.48 -38.60
N SER A 447 10.62 29.77 -38.91
CA SER A 447 11.28 30.23 -40.15
C SER A 447 12.81 30.26 -40.04
N ALA A 448 13.37 30.37 -38.83
CA ALA A 448 14.81 30.30 -38.59
C ALA A 448 15.37 28.86 -38.54
N SER A 449 14.56 27.87 -38.14
CA SER A 449 14.96 26.45 -38.12
C SER A 449 14.84 25.73 -39.47
N GLY A 450 14.36 26.41 -40.52
CA GLY A 450 14.19 25.86 -41.87
C GLY A 450 15.39 26.09 -42.81
N SER A 451 16.45 26.73 -42.33
CA SER A 451 17.67 26.99 -43.08
C SER A 451 18.90 26.76 -42.20
N ALA A 452 19.13 25.51 -41.81
CA ALA A 452 20.39 25.01 -41.27
C ALA A 452 20.52 23.52 -41.59
#